data_AF-D8LZW2-F1
#
_entry.id   AF-D8LZW2-F1
#
_cell.length_a   1.000
_cell.length_b   1.000
_cell.length_c   1.000
_cell.angle_alpha   90.00
_cell.angle_beta   90.00
_cell.angle_gamma   90.00
#
_symmetry.space_group_name_H-M   'P 1'
#
loop_
_entity.id
_entity.type
_entity.pdbx_description
1 polymer ?
#
loop_
_entity_poly.entity_id
_entity_poly.type
_entity_poly.pdbx_seq_one_letter_code
_entity_poly.pdbx_strand_id
1 'polypeptide(L)'
;MWKGNKLVEIIRKIEGTIMIEFKRNGNNTIASNRIPLYVGEFVYDESKESFLRNGRGYWIDEETRIATREVEWKDGVEVSGRDLYDGWYTRSTTPKPKPKPKPKPAPMPVPAPAPAPAPAPAPAPAPAPAPAPAPKSEEPASLRFSVTGSTKWTDVSLQVTDLKISSNCCNDLNALDLNRFEWIRSIEIGDECFGSVKTFQIDGLNRLKTIKIGNNSFTHMKKAEWNGIRYDVAVKQCSNSKSFHILNCESLESIQIGEWSFSDFGGDFELKNLPQLRSIQIGIIEGRSTIFFNRSWNFFNKSFVIRGIDMILNMNNE
;
A
#
# COMPACT_ATOMS: atom_id res chain seq x y z
N MET A 1 16.03 14.62 10.98
CA MET A 1 16.85 15.19 12.08
C MET A 1 16.70 14.33 13.30
N TRP A 2 17.82 13.92 13.87
CA TRP A 2 17.90 13.07 15.05
C TRP A 2 18.39 13.89 16.26
N LYS A 3 17.82 13.65 17.43
CA LYS A 3 18.33 14.18 18.71
C LYS A 3 18.57 12.99 19.62
N GLY A 4 19.85 12.65 19.84
CA GLY A 4 20.21 11.33 20.36
C GLY A 4 19.69 10.22 19.43
N ASN A 5 19.06 9.19 20.00
CA ASN A 5 18.52 8.05 19.24
C ASN A 5 17.06 8.23 18.81
N LYS A 6 16.49 9.44 18.93
CA LYS A 6 15.09 9.72 18.58
C LYS A 6 15.02 10.60 17.34
N LEU A 7 14.23 10.17 16.36
CA LEU A 7 13.85 11.01 15.23
C LEU A 7 12.92 12.11 15.78
N VAL A 8 13.31 13.37 15.61
CA VAL A 8 12.55 14.52 16.13
C VAL A 8 11.87 15.32 15.03
N GLU A 9 12.46 15.37 13.84
CA GLU A 9 11.95 16.18 12.75
C GLU A 9 12.24 15.53 11.40
N ILE A 10 11.20 15.42 10.57
CA ILE A 10 11.30 15.04 9.17
C ILE A 10 11.24 16.34 8.39
N ILE A 11 12.35 16.71 7.76
CA ILE A 11 12.47 17.95 6.98
C ILE A 11 12.16 17.73 5.51
N ARG A 12 12.33 16.50 5.01
CA ARG A 12 12.02 16.12 3.63
C ARG A 12 11.53 14.67 3.57
N LYS A 13 10.73 14.36 2.57
CA LYS A 13 10.34 13.00 2.15
C LYS A 13 10.59 12.88 0.65
N ILE A 14 11.20 11.78 0.24
CA ILE A 14 11.45 11.45 -1.16
C ILE A 14 10.52 10.31 -1.56
N GLU A 15 9.79 10.49 -2.66
CA GLU A 15 8.88 9.52 -3.26
C GLU A 15 9.17 9.45 -4.76
N GLY A 16 10.04 8.50 -5.16
CA GLY A 16 10.51 8.42 -6.54
C GLY A 16 11.29 9.67 -6.93
N THR A 17 10.84 10.36 -7.98
CA THR A 17 11.42 11.63 -8.46
C THR A 17 10.89 12.86 -7.74
N ILE A 18 9.94 12.70 -6.82
CA ILE A 18 9.30 13.80 -6.11
C ILE A 18 9.90 13.95 -4.72
N MET A 19 10.22 15.19 -4.36
CA MET A 19 10.62 15.63 -3.05
C MET A 19 9.52 16.49 -2.44
N ILE A 20 9.17 16.17 -1.18
CA ILE A 20 8.35 17.01 -0.33
C ILE A 20 9.24 17.62 0.74
N GLU A 21 9.28 18.94 0.86
CA GLU A 21 9.98 19.64 1.93
C GLU A 21 8.97 20.15 2.97
N PHE A 22 9.27 19.96 4.25
CA PHE A 22 8.38 20.31 5.35
C PHE A 22 8.88 21.54 6.13
N LYS A 23 7.93 22.32 6.68
CA LYS A 23 8.24 23.40 7.62
C LYS A 23 8.95 22.85 8.85
N ARG A 24 10.00 23.54 9.28
CA ARG A 24 10.76 23.15 10.47
C ARG A 24 10.11 23.66 11.75
N ASN A 25 9.56 22.74 12.54
CA ASN A 25 8.86 23.04 13.80
C ASN A 25 9.30 22.13 14.98
N GLY A 26 10.34 21.31 14.80
CA GLY A 26 10.95 20.53 15.89
C GLY A 26 10.16 19.31 16.41
N ASN A 27 8.93 19.05 15.94
CA ASN A 27 8.16 17.84 16.27
C ASN A 27 7.23 17.38 15.12
N ASN A 28 7.84 17.00 13.98
CA ASN A 28 7.15 16.63 12.73
C ASN A 28 7.01 15.11 12.54
N THR A 29 7.17 14.32 13.59
CA THR A 29 7.01 12.85 13.49
C THR A 29 5.54 12.47 13.35
N ILE A 30 4.61 13.26 13.88
CA ILE A 30 3.16 13.10 13.70
C ILE A 30 2.75 13.69 12.36
N ALA A 31 1.96 12.96 11.56
CA ALA A 31 1.57 13.36 10.21
C ALA A 31 0.83 14.71 10.16
N SER A 32 -0.04 15.02 11.13
CA SER A 32 -0.76 16.30 11.21
C SER A 32 0.14 17.52 11.44
N ASN A 33 1.35 17.33 11.97
CA ASN A 33 2.33 18.40 12.16
C ASN A 33 3.22 18.62 10.93
N ARG A 34 3.11 17.77 9.91
CA ARG A 34 3.93 17.85 8.70
C ARG A 34 3.29 18.82 7.72
N ILE A 35 3.87 20.01 7.66
CA ILE A 35 3.43 21.09 6.79
C ILE A 35 4.29 21.06 5.53
N PRO A 36 3.80 20.59 4.38
CA PRO A 36 4.56 20.72 3.15
C PRO A 36 4.71 22.20 2.79
N LEU A 37 5.91 22.60 2.37
CA LEU A 37 6.22 23.92 1.82
C LEU A 37 6.58 23.84 0.33
N TYR A 38 7.12 22.68 -0.09
CA TYR A 38 7.43 22.37 -1.47
C TYR A 38 7.05 20.94 -1.78
N VAL A 39 6.46 20.72 -2.95
CA VAL A 39 6.23 19.39 -3.53
C VAL A 39 6.62 19.44 -5.00
N GLY A 40 7.63 18.70 -5.41
CA GLY A 40 8.06 18.71 -6.81
C GLY A 40 9.30 17.88 -7.07
N GLU A 41 9.73 17.90 -8.32
CA GLU A 41 10.90 17.16 -8.75
C GLU A 41 12.19 17.70 -8.10
N PHE A 42 13.23 16.86 -8.07
CA PHE A 42 14.53 17.18 -7.49
C PHE A 42 15.67 16.50 -8.23
N VAL A 43 16.88 16.98 -7.98
CA VAL A 43 18.15 16.31 -8.32
C VAL A 43 19.04 16.29 -7.08
N TYR A 44 19.83 15.23 -6.92
CA TYR A 44 20.83 15.15 -5.86
C TYR A 44 22.18 15.63 -6.40
N ASP A 45 22.74 16.67 -5.78
CA ASP A 45 24.08 17.17 -6.07
C ASP A 45 25.07 16.51 -5.11
N GLU A 46 25.80 15.52 -5.60
CA GLU A 46 26.81 14.77 -4.84
C GLU A 46 27.94 15.66 -4.32
N SER A 47 28.34 16.69 -5.08
CA SER A 47 29.45 17.58 -4.70
C SER A 47 29.09 18.45 -3.49
N LYS A 48 27.80 18.71 -3.28
CA LYS A 48 27.27 19.51 -2.18
C LYS A 48 26.54 18.67 -1.13
N GLU A 49 26.46 17.36 -1.34
CA GLU A 49 25.62 16.43 -0.56
C GLU A 49 24.20 16.98 -0.30
N SER A 50 23.60 17.56 -1.34
CA SER A 50 22.36 18.35 -1.19
C SER A 50 21.30 17.99 -2.22
N PHE A 51 20.05 18.02 -1.79
CA PHE A 51 18.89 17.87 -2.67
C PHE A 51 18.52 19.26 -3.22
N LEU A 52 18.57 19.40 -4.53
CA LEU A 52 18.23 20.62 -5.24
C LEU A 52 16.89 20.43 -5.94
N ARG A 53 16.00 21.42 -5.86
CA ARG A 53 14.76 21.43 -6.64
C ARG A 53 15.12 21.47 -8.12
N ASN A 54 14.50 20.62 -8.92
CA ASN A 54 14.83 20.50 -10.34
C ASN A 54 13.64 19.92 -11.07
N GLY A 55 13.24 20.50 -12.20
CA GLY A 55 11.97 20.20 -12.85
C GLY A 55 10.82 20.96 -12.23
N ARG A 56 9.60 20.44 -12.39
CA ARG A 56 8.38 21.10 -11.94
C ARG A 56 8.13 20.89 -10.44
N GLY A 57 7.71 21.94 -9.75
CA GLY A 57 7.28 21.86 -8.36
C GLY A 57 6.31 22.95 -7.92
N TYR A 58 5.70 22.74 -6.77
CA TYR A 58 4.65 23.62 -6.22
C TYR A 58 5.08 24.20 -4.88
N TRP A 59 4.83 25.49 -4.70
CA TRP A 59 4.88 26.12 -3.38
C TRP A 59 3.54 25.94 -2.69
N ILE A 60 3.60 25.47 -1.45
CA ILE A 60 2.42 25.22 -0.64
C ILE A 60 2.34 26.31 0.42
N ASP A 61 1.19 26.97 0.51
CA ASP A 61 0.95 27.93 1.57
C ASP A 61 0.90 27.22 2.92
N GLU A 62 1.52 27.86 3.90
CA GLU A 62 1.64 27.27 5.21
C GLU A 62 0.27 27.15 5.88
N GLU A 63 -0.55 28.19 5.87
CA GLU A 63 -1.78 28.20 6.65
C GLU A 63 -2.86 27.33 6.00
N THR A 64 -3.07 27.52 4.71
CA THR A 64 -4.16 26.88 3.94
C THR A 64 -3.82 25.48 3.45
N ARG A 65 -2.52 25.12 3.38
CA ARG A 65 -2.01 23.88 2.76
C ARG A 65 -2.29 23.75 1.26
N ILE A 66 -2.66 24.84 0.60
CA ILE A 66 -3.01 24.87 -0.82
C ILE A 66 -1.81 25.32 -1.64
N ALA A 67 -1.66 24.78 -2.85
CA ALA A 67 -0.61 25.21 -3.77
C ALA A 67 -0.87 26.65 -4.24
N THR A 68 0.10 27.54 -4.03
CA THR A 68 0.01 28.96 -4.41
C THR A 68 0.79 29.30 -5.66
N ARG A 69 1.72 28.44 -6.07
CA ARG A 69 2.55 28.68 -7.25
C ARG A 69 3.06 27.36 -7.84
N GLU A 70 2.95 27.21 -9.15
CA GLU A 70 3.68 26.20 -9.93
C GLU A 70 4.98 26.85 -10.42
N VAL A 71 6.11 26.18 -10.23
CA VAL A 71 7.45 26.70 -10.50
C VAL A 71 8.28 25.64 -11.22
N GLU A 72 8.97 26.04 -12.28
CA GLU A 72 9.98 25.23 -12.95
C GLU A 72 11.36 25.56 -12.37
N TRP A 73 12.08 24.53 -11.94
CA TRP A 73 13.39 24.63 -11.30
C TRP A 73 14.48 24.02 -12.18
N LYS A 74 15.69 24.54 -12.07
CA LYS A 74 16.89 23.91 -12.60
C LYS A 74 18.03 24.07 -11.61
N ASP A 75 18.58 22.95 -11.14
CA ASP A 75 19.70 22.92 -10.20
C ASP A 75 19.50 23.83 -8.97
N GLY A 76 18.28 23.85 -8.43
CA GLY A 76 17.90 24.65 -7.25
C GLY A 76 17.55 26.11 -7.54
N VAL A 77 17.59 26.54 -8.80
CA VAL A 77 17.25 27.91 -9.22
C VAL A 77 15.88 27.92 -9.90
N GLU A 78 15.02 28.87 -9.49
CA GLU A 78 13.73 29.11 -10.17
C GLU A 78 13.98 29.66 -11.57
N VAL A 79 13.49 28.94 -12.58
CA VAL A 79 13.59 29.31 -14.00
C VAL A 79 12.37 30.12 -14.41
N SER A 80 11.18 29.66 -14.03
CA SER A 80 9.91 30.33 -14.31
C SER A 80 8.84 29.84 -13.35
N GLY A 81 7.71 30.55 -13.27
CA GLY A 81 6.59 30.07 -12.48
C GLY A 81 5.31 30.88 -12.70
N ARG A 82 4.21 30.28 -12.29
CA ARG A 82 2.85 30.81 -12.41
C ARG A 82 2.17 30.75 -11.05
N ASP A 83 1.59 31.87 -10.64
CA ASP A 83 0.79 31.93 -9.42
C ASP A 83 -0.54 31.19 -9.63
N LEU A 84 -0.96 30.47 -8.60
CA LEU A 84 -2.21 29.75 -8.51
C LEU A 84 -3.13 30.50 -7.54
N TYR A 85 -4.41 30.60 -7.89
CA TYR A 85 -5.41 31.20 -7.01
C TYR A 85 -6.25 30.09 -6.40
N ASP A 86 -6.12 29.90 -5.09
CA ASP A 86 -6.79 28.82 -4.35
C ASP A 86 -6.53 27.42 -4.94
N GLY A 87 -5.30 27.18 -5.40
CA GLY A 87 -4.89 25.91 -6.03
C GLY A 87 -5.26 25.76 -7.51
N TRP A 88 -5.95 26.74 -8.11
CA TRP A 88 -6.41 26.68 -9.49
C TRP A 88 -5.64 27.60 -10.44
N TYR A 89 -5.51 27.14 -11.69
CA TYR A 89 -5.11 27.98 -12.81
C TYR A 89 -6.26 28.94 -13.16
N THR A 90 -6.03 30.25 -13.03
CA THR A 90 -7.03 31.23 -13.46
C THR A 90 -6.95 31.45 -14.98
N ARG A 91 -8.11 31.41 -15.65
CA ARG A 91 -8.24 31.85 -17.04
C ARG A 91 -8.14 33.37 -17.08
N SER A 92 -6.95 33.88 -17.41
CA SER A 92 -6.67 35.29 -17.71
C SER A 92 -6.66 36.26 -16.52
N THR A 93 -5.47 36.66 -16.09
CA THR A 93 -5.02 38.05 -16.19
C THR A 93 -3.49 38.10 -16.36
N THR A 94 -3.04 39.11 -17.10
CA THR A 94 -1.68 39.54 -17.45
C THR A 94 -0.55 39.28 -16.44
N PRO A 95 0.70 39.01 -16.89
CA PRO A 95 1.86 38.86 -16.01
C PRO A 95 2.12 40.17 -15.24
N LYS A 96 2.19 40.06 -13.90
CA LYS A 96 2.59 41.18 -13.03
C LYS A 96 4.07 41.53 -13.33
N PRO A 97 4.44 42.81 -13.47
CA PRO A 97 5.79 43.21 -13.83
C PRO A 97 6.81 42.74 -12.79
N LYS A 98 7.92 42.20 -13.29
CA LYS A 98 9.10 41.73 -12.56
C LYS A 98 9.55 42.77 -11.52
N PRO A 99 9.79 42.39 -10.24
CA PRO A 99 10.45 43.28 -9.29
C PRO A 99 11.78 43.76 -9.86
N LYS A 100 12.04 45.07 -9.75
CA LYS A 100 13.26 45.73 -10.24
C LYS A 100 14.50 45.03 -9.66
N PRO A 101 15.56 44.77 -10.44
CA PRO A 101 16.79 44.18 -9.92
C PRO A 101 17.32 45.02 -8.76
N LYS A 102 17.54 44.40 -7.60
CA LYS A 102 18.25 45.02 -6.48
C LYS A 102 19.70 45.29 -6.94
N PRO A 103 20.33 46.43 -6.53
CA PRO A 103 21.67 46.79 -6.98
C PRO A 103 22.66 45.64 -6.78
N LYS A 104 23.47 45.40 -7.82
CA LYS A 104 24.59 44.45 -7.79
C LYS A 104 25.46 44.75 -6.56
N PRO A 105 25.68 43.79 -5.64
CA PRO A 105 26.65 43.97 -4.56
C PRO A 105 28.00 44.36 -5.14
N ALA A 106 28.67 45.32 -4.50
CA ALA A 106 30.04 45.70 -4.83
C ALA A 106 30.94 44.44 -4.88
N PRO A 107 31.99 44.42 -5.71
CA PRO A 107 32.88 43.26 -5.81
C PRO A 107 33.37 42.87 -4.41
N MET A 108 33.03 41.66 -3.97
CA MET A 108 33.69 41.08 -2.80
C MET A 108 35.18 40.92 -3.14
N PRO A 109 36.07 41.06 -2.14
CA PRO A 109 37.50 40.81 -2.33
C PRO A 109 37.70 39.44 -2.96
N VAL A 110 38.57 39.38 -3.97
CA VAL A 110 39.01 38.13 -4.60
C VAL A 110 39.48 37.18 -3.49
N PRO A 111 38.87 35.98 -3.33
CA PRO A 111 39.37 35.00 -2.40
C PRO A 111 40.79 34.61 -2.79
N ALA A 112 41.69 34.55 -1.80
CA ALA A 112 43.04 34.05 -1.99
C ALA A 112 43.01 32.65 -2.65
N PRO A 113 44.02 32.28 -3.47
CA PRO A 113 44.05 30.99 -4.14
C PRO A 113 43.84 29.85 -3.14
N ALA A 114 42.88 28.98 -3.44
CA ALA A 114 42.64 27.78 -2.64
C ALA A 114 43.92 26.93 -2.58
N PRO A 115 44.26 26.34 -1.42
CA PRO A 115 45.38 25.41 -1.31
C PRO A 115 45.27 24.30 -2.35
N ALA A 116 46.40 23.86 -2.87
CA ALA A 116 46.45 22.73 -3.81
C ALA A 116 45.70 21.52 -3.24
N PRO A 117 44.92 20.79 -4.06
CA PRO A 117 44.17 19.63 -3.61
C PRO A 117 45.09 18.64 -2.87
N ALA A 118 44.69 18.22 -1.68
CA ALA A 118 45.35 17.12 -0.99
C ALA A 118 45.31 15.87 -1.89
N PRO A 119 46.34 15.00 -1.84
CA PRO A 119 46.36 13.76 -2.62
C PRO A 119 45.08 12.97 -2.39
N ALA A 120 44.52 12.43 -3.48
CA ALA A 120 43.34 11.59 -3.41
C ALA A 120 43.55 10.45 -2.38
N PRO A 121 42.55 10.17 -1.51
CA PRO A 121 42.64 9.06 -0.59
C PRO A 121 42.90 7.76 -1.37
N ALA A 122 43.76 6.90 -0.82
CA ALA A 122 43.98 5.58 -1.40
C ALA A 122 42.62 4.84 -1.54
N PRO A 123 42.43 4.03 -2.60
CA PRO A 123 41.19 3.28 -2.80
C PRO A 123 40.82 2.51 -1.52
N ALA A 124 39.58 2.66 -1.08
CA ALA A 124 39.07 1.88 0.04
C ALA A 124 39.24 0.37 -0.27
N PRO A 125 39.61 -0.45 0.72
CA PRO A 125 39.68 -1.90 0.53
C PRO A 125 38.36 -2.40 -0.04
N ALA A 126 38.44 -3.35 -0.98
CA ALA A 126 37.26 -3.97 -1.57
C ALA A 126 36.30 -4.46 -0.45
N PRO A 127 34.98 -4.28 -0.60
CA PRO A 127 34.02 -4.77 0.38
C PRO A 127 34.28 -6.25 0.66
N ALA A 128 34.34 -6.61 1.95
CA ALA A 128 34.43 -8.01 2.34
C ALA A 128 33.28 -8.79 1.67
N PRO A 129 33.51 -10.04 1.23
CA PRO A 129 32.46 -10.88 0.68
C PRO A 129 31.24 -10.86 1.58
N ALA A 130 30.06 -10.62 1.00
CA ALA A 130 28.81 -10.65 1.73
C ALA A 130 28.73 -11.96 2.53
N PRO A 131 28.27 -11.94 3.80
CA PRO A 131 28.08 -13.16 4.58
C PRO A 131 27.26 -14.15 3.75
N ALA A 132 27.71 -15.41 3.72
CA ALA A 132 26.97 -16.47 3.07
C ALA A 132 25.51 -16.43 3.55
N PRO A 133 24.52 -16.63 2.66
CA PRO A 133 23.11 -16.61 3.04
C PRO A 133 22.90 -17.52 4.24
N ALA A 134 22.26 -16.98 5.28
CA ALA A 134 21.93 -17.74 6.47
C ALA A 134 21.25 -19.05 6.04
N PRO A 135 21.56 -20.19 6.70
CA PRO A 135 20.93 -21.46 6.40
C PRO A 135 19.42 -21.24 6.43
N LYS A 136 18.74 -21.61 5.34
CA LYS A 136 17.27 -21.66 5.30
C LYS A 136 16.85 -22.47 6.52
N SER A 137 16.24 -21.81 7.50
CA SER A 137 15.63 -22.48 8.64
C SER A 137 14.82 -23.63 8.06
N GLU A 138 15.15 -24.87 8.43
CA GLU A 138 14.40 -26.04 8.01
C GLU A 138 12.92 -25.78 8.33
N GLU A 139 12.14 -25.55 7.26
CA GLU A 139 10.73 -25.24 7.38
C GLU A 139 10.06 -26.51 7.93
N PRO A 140 9.36 -26.45 9.07
CA PRO A 140 8.78 -27.66 9.66
C PRO A 140 7.91 -28.37 8.63
N ALA A 141 7.96 -29.71 8.65
CA ALA A 141 7.24 -30.57 7.71
C ALA A 141 5.77 -30.11 7.56
N SER A 142 5.28 -30.07 6.32
CA SER A 142 3.91 -29.62 6.03
C SER A 142 2.89 -30.57 6.66
N LEU A 143 2.12 -30.09 7.61
CA LEU A 143 0.95 -30.78 8.15
C LEU A 143 -0.29 -30.32 7.39
N ARG A 144 -0.70 -31.14 6.41
CA ARG A 144 -1.92 -30.89 5.64
C ARG A 144 -3.12 -31.45 6.38
N PHE A 145 -4.17 -30.63 6.52
CA PHE A 145 -5.44 -31.05 7.09
C PHE A 145 -6.57 -30.72 6.13
N SER A 146 -7.48 -31.67 5.95
CA SER A 146 -8.65 -31.50 5.08
C SER A 146 -9.93 -31.57 5.91
N VAL A 147 -10.72 -30.50 5.86
CA VAL A 147 -12.07 -30.43 6.42
C VAL A 147 -13.03 -30.93 5.34
N THR A 148 -13.87 -31.90 5.69
CA THR A 148 -14.97 -32.40 4.87
C THR A 148 -16.29 -32.25 5.64
N GLY A 149 -17.43 -32.57 5.02
CA GLY A 149 -18.75 -32.37 5.63
C GLY A 149 -18.99 -33.09 6.96
N SER A 150 -18.17 -34.09 7.30
CA SER A 150 -18.23 -34.81 8.58
C SER A 150 -17.23 -34.32 9.64
N THR A 151 -16.29 -33.45 9.27
CA THR A 151 -15.24 -32.96 10.17
C THR A 151 -15.78 -31.84 11.04
N LYS A 152 -15.65 -31.95 12.38
CA LYS A 152 -15.95 -30.80 13.25
C LYS A 152 -14.81 -29.80 13.15
N TRP A 153 -15.14 -28.51 13.12
CA TRP A 153 -14.15 -27.43 13.13
C TRP A 153 -13.16 -27.51 14.31
N THR A 154 -13.59 -28.09 15.43
CA THR A 154 -12.79 -28.32 16.64
C THR A 154 -11.68 -29.37 16.46
N ASP A 155 -11.79 -30.24 15.46
CA ASP A 155 -10.89 -31.38 15.27
C ASP A 155 -9.65 -30.99 14.43
N VAL A 156 -9.62 -29.77 13.89
CA VAL A 156 -8.50 -29.23 13.14
C VAL A 156 -7.32 -28.98 14.08
N SER A 157 -6.17 -29.61 13.80
CA SER A 157 -4.95 -29.42 14.59
C SER A 157 -4.48 -27.97 14.57
N LEU A 158 -4.07 -27.44 15.73
CA LEU A 158 -3.47 -26.10 15.86
C LEU A 158 -2.13 -25.97 15.13
N GLN A 159 -1.48 -27.10 14.81
CA GLN A 159 -0.21 -27.17 14.09
C GLN A 159 -0.39 -27.30 12.58
N VAL A 160 -1.63 -27.21 12.07
CA VAL A 160 -1.89 -27.28 10.63
C VAL A 160 -1.10 -26.19 9.89
N THR A 161 -0.38 -26.59 8.84
CA THR A 161 0.35 -25.66 7.96
C THR A 161 -0.42 -25.41 6.68
N ASP A 162 -1.18 -26.39 6.21
CA ASP A 162 -1.96 -26.30 4.97
C ASP A 162 -3.38 -26.77 5.26
N LEU A 163 -4.31 -25.82 5.32
CA LEU A 163 -5.71 -26.11 5.59
C LEU A 163 -6.49 -26.12 4.28
N LYS A 164 -7.10 -27.25 3.98
CA LYS A 164 -8.04 -27.39 2.87
C LYS A 164 -9.44 -27.62 3.41
N ILE A 165 -10.40 -26.83 2.97
CA ILE A 165 -11.82 -27.00 3.26
C ILE A 165 -12.49 -27.42 1.96
N SER A 166 -13.07 -28.62 1.95
CA SER A 166 -13.76 -29.15 0.77
C SER A 166 -15.02 -28.35 0.47
N SER A 167 -15.47 -28.35 -0.78
CA SER A 167 -16.70 -27.66 -1.16
C SER A 167 -17.91 -28.10 -0.32
N ASN A 168 -18.90 -27.23 -0.16
CA ASN A 168 -20.14 -27.45 0.60
C ASN A 168 -19.94 -27.66 2.11
N CYS A 169 -18.80 -27.27 2.67
CA CYS A 169 -18.49 -27.47 4.08
C CYS A 169 -18.76 -26.23 4.95
N CYS A 170 -18.96 -26.47 6.26
CA CYS A 170 -19.03 -25.43 7.29
C CYS A 170 -20.13 -24.37 7.11
N ASN A 171 -21.24 -24.70 6.44
CA ASN A 171 -22.33 -23.74 6.20
C ASN A 171 -23.15 -23.39 7.45
N ASP A 172 -23.15 -24.24 8.47
CA ASP A 172 -23.81 -23.98 9.76
C ASP A 172 -22.93 -23.20 10.75
N LEU A 173 -21.67 -22.90 10.38
CA LEU A 173 -20.73 -22.21 11.24
C LEU A 173 -21.02 -20.70 11.25
N ASN A 174 -21.41 -20.16 12.40
CA ASN A 174 -21.71 -18.73 12.56
C ASN A 174 -20.46 -17.85 12.76
N ALA A 175 -19.40 -18.43 13.32
CA ALA A 175 -18.15 -17.75 13.64
C ALA A 175 -16.97 -18.61 13.18
N LEU A 176 -16.11 -18.02 12.35
CA LEU A 176 -14.91 -18.65 11.83
C LEU A 176 -13.70 -18.01 12.50
N ASP A 177 -12.99 -18.78 13.33
CA ASP A 177 -11.74 -18.36 13.94
C ASP A 177 -10.57 -19.12 13.32
N LEU A 178 -9.93 -18.49 12.33
CA LEU A 178 -8.71 -18.97 11.68
C LEU A 178 -7.44 -18.52 12.41
N ASN A 179 -7.53 -17.51 13.28
CA ASN A 179 -6.37 -16.87 13.91
C ASN A 179 -5.67 -17.78 14.93
N ARG A 180 -6.39 -18.79 15.42
CA ARG A 180 -5.83 -19.85 16.27
C ARG A 180 -4.80 -20.74 15.57
N PHE A 181 -4.69 -20.72 14.24
CA PHE A 181 -3.77 -21.58 13.48
C PHE A 181 -2.47 -20.82 13.15
N GLU A 182 -1.66 -20.50 14.15
CA GLU A 182 -0.44 -19.67 14.01
C GLU A 182 0.63 -20.29 13.08
N TRP A 183 0.56 -21.60 12.82
CA TRP A 183 1.48 -22.33 11.94
C TRP A 183 1.04 -22.34 10.47
N ILE A 184 -0.13 -21.78 10.17
CA ILE A 184 -0.73 -21.87 8.85
C ILE A 184 0.05 -21.08 7.81
N ARG A 185 0.20 -21.68 6.63
CA ARG A 185 0.93 -21.17 5.47
C ARG A 185 0.05 -21.08 4.25
N SER A 186 -0.92 -22.00 4.13
CA SER A 186 -1.87 -22.02 3.03
C SER A 186 -3.28 -22.30 3.53
N ILE A 187 -4.24 -21.52 3.04
CA ILE A 187 -5.67 -21.74 3.22
C ILE A 187 -6.30 -21.93 1.84
N GLU A 188 -6.93 -23.08 1.63
CA GLU A 188 -7.72 -23.37 0.44
C GLU A 188 -9.16 -23.69 0.87
N ILE A 189 -10.10 -22.83 0.52
CA ILE A 189 -11.53 -23.01 0.76
C ILE A 189 -12.19 -23.36 -0.57
N GLY A 190 -12.93 -24.46 -0.61
CA GLY A 190 -13.70 -24.88 -1.78
C GLY A 190 -14.91 -24.00 -2.07
N ASP A 191 -15.76 -24.48 -2.96
CA ASP A 191 -16.98 -23.80 -3.39
C ASP A 191 -18.09 -23.97 -2.35
N GLU A 192 -19.01 -23.01 -2.27
CA GLU A 192 -20.24 -23.12 -1.47
C GLU A 192 -20.01 -23.37 0.04
N CYS A 193 -18.94 -22.79 0.60
CA CYS A 193 -18.59 -22.93 2.01
C CYS A 193 -19.01 -21.71 2.85
N PHE A 194 -19.15 -21.91 4.16
CA PHE A 194 -19.28 -20.83 5.16
C PHE A 194 -20.42 -19.84 4.92
N GLY A 195 -21.58 -20.29 4.42
CA GLY A 195 -22.75 -19.45 4.18
C GLY A 195 -23.09 -18.58 5.39
N SER A 196 -23.17 -19.17 6.58
CA SER A 196 -23.58 -18.50 7.84
C SER A 196 -22.56 -17.55 8.47
N VAL A 197 -21.32 -17.52 7.98
CA VAL A 197 -20.26 -16.69 8.57
C VAL A 197 -20.52 -15.23 8.25
N LYS A 198 -20.50 -14.38 9.29
CA LYS A 198 -20.68 -12.93 9.13
C LYS A 198 -19.35 -12.19 8.95
N THR A 199 -18.32 -12.62 9.65
CA THR A 199 -17.01 -11.96 9.61
C THR A 199 -15.96 -12.94 9.15
N PHE A 200 -15.29 -12.62 8.04
CA PHE A 200 -14.05 -13.27 7.65
C PHE A 200 -12.91 -12.37 8.09
N GLN A 201 -12.17 -12.79 9.11
CA GLN A 201 -11.05 -12.02 9.64
C GLN A 201 -9.83 -12.91 9.81
N ILE A 202 -8.73 -12.47 9.21
CA ILE A 202 -7.40 -12.97 9.47
C ILE A 202 -6.56 -11.79 9.98
N ASP A 203 -5.93 -11.94 11.15
CA ASP A 203 -5.08 -10.93 11.76
C ASP A 203 -3.85 -11.57 12.38
N GLY A 204 -2.66 -11.12 12.00
CA GLY A 204 -1.40 -11.55 12.62
C GLY A 204 -0.88 -12.93 12.20
N LEU A 205 -1.47 -13.58 11.19
CA LEU A 205 -1.01 -14.87 10.67
C LEU A 205 0.25 -14.69 9.79
N ASN A 206 1.36 -14.37 10.43
CA ASN A 206 2.62 -13.99 9.78
C ASN A 206 3.33 -15.10 9.01
N ARG A 207 2.84 -16.35 9.08
CA ARG A 207 3.33 -17.48 8.28
C ARG A 207 2.48 -17.75 7.05
N LEU A 208 1.28 -17.16 6.97
CA LEU A 208 0.34 -17.36 5.88
C LEU A 208 0.89 -16.75 4.60
N LYS A 209 1.06 -17.56 3.56
CA LYS A 209 1.56 -17.17 2.24
C LYS A 209 0.45 -17.07 1.21
N THR A 210 -0.51 -17.99 1.24
CA THR A 210 -1.55 -18.09 0.20
C THR A 210 -2.94 -18.26 0.79
N ILE A 211 -3.91 -17.53 0.25
CA ILE A 211 -5.34 -17.74 0.49
C ILE A 211 -6.03 -17.97 -0.86
N LYS A 212 -6.76 -19.08 -0.97
CA LYS A 212 -7.65 -19.37 -2.09
C LYS A 212 -9.05 -19.65 -1.55
N ILE A 213 -10.04 -18.95 -2.09
CA ILE A 213 -11.46 -19.12 -1.77
C ILE A 213 -12.20 -19.44 -3.06
N GLY A 214 -12.95 -20.54 -3.07
CA GLY A 214 -13.77 -20.99 -4.19
C GLY A 214 -14.97 -20.07 -4.44
N ASN A 215 -15.83 -20.51 -5.36
CA ASN A 215 -17.02 -19.77 -5.78
C ASN A 215 -18.16 -19.90 -4.77
N ASN A 216 -19.04 -18.90 -4.69
CA ASN A 216 -20.25 -18.90 -3.84
C ASN A 216 -19.98 -19.19 -2.34
N SER A 217 -18.77 -18.90 -1.87
CA SER A 217 -18.35 -19.08 -0.47
C SER A 217 -18.54 -17.78 0.31
N PHE A 218 -18.80 -17.88 1.62
CA PHE A 218 -19.11 -16.73 2.47
C PHE A 218 -20.28 -15.89 1.95
N THR A 219 -21.37 -16.55 1.56
CA THR A 219 -22.59 -15.86 1.17
C THR A 219 -23.83 -16.72 1.39
N HIS A 220 -24.90 -16.10 1.90
CA HIS A 220 -26.22 -16.75 1.94
C HIS A 220 -26.92 -16.64 0.60
N MET A 221 -26.74 -15.51 -0.08
CA MET A 221 -27.37 -15.23 -1.35
C MET A 221 -26.64 -16.02 -2.44
N LYS A 222 -27.19 -17.18 -2.82
CA LYS A 222 -26.60 -17.99 -3.88
C LYS A 222 -26.89 -17.38 -5.24
N LYS A 223 -26.06 -17.71 -6.23
CA LYS A 223 -26.21 -17.30 -7.63
C LYS A 223 -27.64 -17.31 -8.16
N ALA A 224 -28.43 -18.34 -7.85
CA ALA A 224 -29.81 -18.47 -8.32
C ALA A 224 -30.73 -17.34 -7.82
N GLU A 225 -30.45 -16.82 -6.62
CA GLU A 225 -31.24 -15.79 -5.94
C GLU A 225 -30.93 -14.38 -6.45
N TRP A 226 -29.80 -14.19 -7.15
CA TRP A 226 -29.43 -12.91 -7.77
C TRP A 226 -30.00 -12.73 -9.18
N ASN A 227 -30.45 -13.81 -9.83
CA ASN A 227 -30.94 -13.74 -11.21
C ASN A 227 -32.28 -13.00 -11.29
N GLY A 228 -32.31 -11.90 -12.05
CA GLY A 228 -33.51 -11.13 -12.33
C GLY A 228 -33.94 -10.20 -11.19
N ILE A 229 -33.16 -10.06 -10.11
CA ILE A 229 -33.48 -9.13 -9.05
C ILE A 229 -33.14 -7.70 -9.46
N ARG A 230 -34.03 -6.76 -9.12
CA ARG A 230 -33.76 -5.34 -9.33
C ARG A 230 -32.65 -4.87 -8.38
N TYR A 231 -31.88 -3.88 -8.82
CA TYR A 231 -30.76 -3.33 -8.06
C TYR A 231 -31.17 -2.83 -6.64
N ASP A 232 -32.35 -2.22 -6.51
CA ASP A 232 -32.88 -1.74 -5.23
C ASP A 232 -33.17 -2.87 -4.23
N VAL A 233 -33.51 -4.05 -4.74
CA VAL A 233 -33.77 -5.26 -3.93
C VAL A 233 -32.46 -5.94 -3.57
N ALA A 234 -31.55 -6.06 -4.54
CA ALA A 234 -30.19 -6.54 -4.37
C ALA A 234 -29.46 -5.87 -3.20
N VAL A 235 -29.47 -4.53 -3.16
CA VAL A 235 -28.79 -3.76 -2.10
C VAL A 235 -29.35 -4.05 -0.71
N LYS A 236 -30.65 -4.36 -0.59
CA LYS A 236 -31.29 -4.71 0.70
C LYS A 236 -30.87 -6.09 1.23
N GLN A 237 -30.35 -6.96 0.36
CA GLN A 237 -29.85 -8.27 0.76
C GLN A 237 -28.42 -8.20 1.34
N CYS A 238 -27.69 -7.12 1.06
CA CYS A 238 -26.38 -6.87 1.66
C CYS A 238 -26.53 -6.50 3.14
N SER A 239 -25.73 -7.12 4.00
CA SER A 239 -25.72 -6.78 5.42
C SER A 239 -24.47 -5.99 5.79
N ASN A 240 -24.65 -4.79 6.36
CA ASN A 240 -23.56 -4.01 6.95
C ASN A 240 -22.92 -4.70 8.17
N SER A 241 -23.55 -5.74 8.73
CA SER A 241 -22.95 -6.53 9.81
C SER A 241 -21.96 -7.59 9.32
N LYS A 242 -21.81 -7.77 8.00
CA LYS A 242 -20.95 -8.79 7.41
C LYS A 242 -19.70 -8.17 6.83
N SER A 243 -18.52 -8.60 7.27
CA SER A 243 -17.27 -7.86 6.99
C SER A 243 -16.09 -8.77 6.66
N PHE A 244 -15.14 -8.24 5.90
CA PHE A 244 -13.97 -8.94 5.39
C PHE A 244 -12.70 -8.18 5.76
N HIS A 245 -11.79 -8.85 6.45
CA HIS A 245 -10.54 -8.24 6.93
C HIS A 245 -9.37 -9.22 6.79
N ILE A 246 -8.28 -8.77 6.18
CA ILE A 246 -6.98 -9.44 6.25
C ILE A 246 -5.95 -8.41 6.67
N LEU A 247 -5.45 -8.56 7.89
CA LEU A 247 -4.67 -7.57 8.60
C LEU A 247 -3.33 -8.18 9.07
N ASN A 248 -2.26 -7.39 9.05
CA ASN A 248 -0.99 -7.71 9.70
C ASN A 248 -0.45 -9.12 9.34
N CYS A 249 -0.56 -9.53 8.08
CA CYS A 249 -0.03 -10.81 7.61
C CYS A 249 1.24 -10.54 6.79
N GLU A 250 2.39 -10.54 7.46
CA GLU A 250 3.65 -10.08 6.88
C GLU A 250 4.16 -10.94 5.72
N SER A 251 3.86 -12.24 5.72
CA SER A 251 4.30 -13.19 4.69
C SER A 251 3.27 -13.46 3.60
N LEU A 252 2.11 -12.79 3.60
CA LEU A 252 1.04 -13.10 2.64
C LEU A 252 1.43 -12.62 1.25
N GLU A 253 1.50 -13.54 0.29
CA GLU A 253 1.98 -13.30 -1.06
C GLU A 253 0.84 -13.23 -2.09
N SER A 254 -0.20 -14.07 -1.94
CA SER A 254 -1.30 -14.13 -2.91
C SER A 254 -2.67 -14.38 -2.28
N ILE A 255 -3.68 -13.68 -2.80
CA ILE A 255 -5.09 -13.86 -2.46
C ILE A 255 -5.88 -14.18 -3.74
N GLN A 256 -6.67 -15.25 -3.71
CA GLN A 256 -7.61 -15.61 -4.78
C GLN A 256 -9.02 -15.79 -4.21
N ILE A 257 -10.02 -15.14 -4.81
CA ILE A 257 -11.42 -15.22 -4.41
C ILE A 257 -12.32 -15.49 -5.63
N GLY A 258 -13.03 -16.61 -5.61
CA GLY A 258 -13.89 -17.07 -6.69
C GLY A 258 -15.15 -16.23 -6.83
N GLU A 259 -15.84 -16.37 -7.97
CA GLU A 259 -17.06 -15.64 -8.30
C GLU A 259 -18.13 -15.82 -7.20
N TRP A 260 -18.94 -14.79 -6.98
CA TRP A 260 -20.09 -14.74 -6.06
C TRP A 260 -19.74 -14.84 -4.57
N SER A 261 -18.48 -15.09 -4.24
CA SER A 261 -18.04 -15.11 -2.85
C SER A 261 -18.14 -13.73 -2.21
N PHE A 262 -18.61 -13.67 -0.97
CA PHE A 262 -18.86 -12.43 -0.23
C PHE A 262 -19.87 -11.47 -0.90
N SER A 263 -20.81 -11.98 -1.72
CA SER A 263 -21.73 -11.11 -2.48
C SER A 263 -22.68 -10.27 -1.60
N ASP A 264 -23.05 -10.77 -0.41
CA ASP A 264 -23.92 -10.12 0.56
C ASP A 264 -23.16 -9.45 1.72
N PHE A 265 -21.82 -9.38 1.63
CA PHE A 265 -20.98 -8.68 2.61
C PHE A 265 -21.07 -7.18 2.37
N GLY A 266 -21.90 -6.52 3.17
CA GLY A 266 -22.11 -5.07 3.11
C GLY A 266 -21.33 -4.27 4.16
N GLY A 267 -20.57 -4.90 5.04
CA GLY A 267 -19.74 -4.23 6.04
C GLY A 267 -18.38 -3.82 5.49
N ASP A 268 -17.44 -3.61 6.40
CA ASP A 268 -16.09 -3.19 6.05
C ASP A 268 -15.37 -4.25 5.22
N PHE A 269 -14.60 -3.78 4.25
CA PHE A 269 -13.67 -4.56 3.45
C PHE A 269 -12.29 -3.93 3.59
N GLU A 270 -11.36 -4.63 4.25
CA GLU A 270 -10.03 -4.09 4.53
C GLU A 270 -8.91 -5.12 4.29
N LEU A 271 -7.93 -4.71 3.49
CA LEU A 271 -6.63 -5.34 3.40
C LEU A 271 -5.59 -4.38 3.98
N LYS A 272 -4.88 -4.78 5.03
CA LYS A 272 -3.96 -3.86 5.73
C LYS A 272 -2.68 -4.52 6.21
N ASN A 273 -1.55 -3.80 6.06
CA ASN A 273 -0.24 -4.25 6.55
C ASN A 273 0.15 -5.62 5.96
N LEU A 274 0.19 -5.70 4.63
CA LEU A 274 0.48 -6.91 3.85
C LEU A 274 1.72 -6.66 2.94
N PRO A 275 2.92 -6.47 3.53
CA PRO A 275 4.09 -5.97 2.79
C PRO A 275 4.61 -6.91 1.70
N GLN A 276 4.33 -8.22 1.79
CA GLN A 276 4.76 -9.20 0.78
C GLN A 276 3.68 -9.51 -0.27
N LEU A 277 2.52 -8.86 -0.21
CA LEU A 277 1.39 -9.18 -1.09
C LEU A 277 1.69 -8.74 -2.52
N ARG A 278 1.71 -9.70 -3.43
CA ARG A 278 2.10 -9.52 -4.85
C ARG A 278 0.94 -9.75 -5.80
N SER A 279 -0.04 -10.56 -5.42
CA SER A 279 -1.15 -10.93 -6.30
C SER A 279 -2.49 -10.95 -5.57
N ILE A 280 -3.49 -10.30 -6.16
CA ILE A 280 -4.88 -10.37 -5.74
C ILE A 280 -5.71 -10.68 -6.99
N GLN A 281 -6.42 -11.80 -6.97
CA GLN A 281 -7.35 -12.19 -8.04
C GLN A 281 -8.74 -12.38 -7.44
N ILE A 282 -9.74 -11.65 -7.98
CA ILE A 282 -11.13 -11.71 -7.54
C ILE A 282 -12.02 -11.94 -8.76
N GLY A 283 -12.95 -12.89 -8.67
CA GLY A 283 -13.86 -13.27 -9.76
C GLY A 283 -13.47 -14.59 -10.40
N ILE A 284 -13.26 -14.61 -11.72
CA ILE A 284 -12.92 -15.84 -12.44
C ILE A 284 -11.48 -16.26 -12.10
N ILE A 285 -11.35 -17.39 -11.40
CA ILE A 285 -10.06 -18.02 -11.11
C ILE A 285 -9.87 -19.20 -12.07
N GLU A 286 -8.64 -19.40 -12.56
CA GLU A 286 -8.23 -20.59 -13.34
C GLU A 286 -9.03 -20.82 -14.64
N GLY A 287 -9.61 -19.77 -15.22
CA GLY A 287 -10.29 -19.83 -16.51
C GLY A 287 -11.62 -20.59 -16.52
N ARG A 288 -12.13 -21.00 -15.35
CA ARG A 288 -13.47 -21.60 -15.22
C ARG A 288 -14.46 -20.53 -14.76
N SER A 289 -15.05 -19.82 -15.71
CA SER A 289 -16.29 -19.07 -15.44
C SER A 289 -17.44 -20.06 -15.42
N THR A 290 -18.29 -19.98 -14.40
CA THR A 290 -19.49 -20.84 -14.32
C THR A 290 -20.72 -20.21 -15.01
N ILE A 291 -20.54 -19.16 -15.82
CA ILE A 291 -21.65 -18.29 -16.26
C ILE A 291 -21.58 -17.78 -17.71
N PHE A 292 -22.78 -17.59 -18.29
CA PHE A 292 -23.04 -16.89 -19.57
C PHE A 292 -23.18 -15.36 -19.40
N PHE A 293 -23.28 -14.87 -18.16
CA PHE A 293 -23.41 -13.44 -17.84
C PHE A 293 -22.13 -12.97 -17.14
N ASN A 294 -21.44 -11.99 -17.71
CA ASN A 294 -20.05 -11.63 -17.41
C ASN A 294 -19.87 -10.82 -16.11
N ARG A 295 -20.44 -11.23 -14.97
CA ARG A 295 -20.36 -10.50 -13.69
C ARG A 295 -20.02 -11.43 -12.53
N SER A 296 -19.00 -11.08 -11.74
CA SER A 296 -18.55 -11.88 -10.60
C SER A 296 -19.31 -11.62 -9.30
N TRP A 297 -19.94 -10.44 -9.12
CA TRP A 297 -20.73 -10.05 -7.94
C TRP A 297 -20.01 -10.13 -6.57
N ASN A 298 -18.69 -10.31 -6.55
CA ASN A 298 -17.91 -10.26 -5.31
C ASN A 298 -18.03 -8.89 -4.65
N PHE A 299 -18.22 -8.86 -3.32
CA PHE A 299 -18.28 -7.64 -2.53
C PHE A 299 -19.25 -6.59 -3.09
N PHE A 300 -20.45 -7.02 -3.51
CA PHE A 300 -21.41 -6.15 -4.18
C PHE A 300 -21.76 -4.92 -3.34
N ASN A 301 -21.78 -3.75 -4.00
CA ASN A 301 -22.07 -2.43 -3.41
C ASN A 301 -21.08 -1.97 -2.32
N LYS A 302 -19.85 -2.53 -2.30
CA LYS A 302 -18.79 -2.10 -1.37
C LYS A 302 -17.54 -1.62 -2.10
N SER A 303 -16.82 -0.72 -1.42
CA SER A 303 -15.53 -0.22 -1.89
C SER A 303 -14.42 -1.19 -1.47
N PHE A 304 -13.55 -1.52 -2.41
CA PHE A 304 -12.35 -2.30 -2.14
C PHE A 304 -11.25 -1.36 -1.61
N VAL A 305 -10.80 -1.58 -0.37
CA VAL A 305 -9.83 -0.72 0.32
C VAL A 305 -8.57 -1.50 0.70
N ILE A 306 -7.42 -1.03 0.20
CA ILE A 306 -6.09 -1.51 0.56
C ILE A 306 -5.36 -0.40 1.34
N ARG A 307 -4.72 -0.74 2.46
CA ARG A 307 -3.95 0.19 3.31
C ARG A 307 -2.62 -0.43 3.73
N GLY A 308 -1.62 0.40 4.02
CA GLY A 308 -0.36 -0.06 4.62
C GLY A 308 0.42 -1.06 3.76
N ILE A 309 0.22 -1.05 2.44
CA ILE A 309 1.13 -1.69 1.49
C ILE A 309 2.08 -0.60 1.00
N ASP A 310 3.30 -0.59 1.53
CA ASP A 310 4.39 0.14 0.89
C ASP A 310 4.71 -0.63 -0.40
N MET A 311 4.06 -0.27 -1.51
CA MET A 311 4.37 -0.86 -2.81
C MET A 311 5.83 -0.55 -3.12
N ILE A 312 6.69 -1.56 -3.00
CA ILE A 312 7.97 -1.60 -3.71
C ILE A 312 7.61 -1.56 -5.19
N LEU A 313 7.59 -0.37 -5.77
CA LEU A 313 7.59 -0.16 -7.22
C LEU A 313 8.95 -0.63 -7.77
N ASN A 314 9.19 -1.93 -7.75
CA ASN A 314 10.14 -2.57 -8.65
C ASN A 314 9.44 -2.69 -10.01
N MET A 315 9.33 -1.57 -10.73
CA MET A 315 9.26 -1.65 -12.18
C MET A 315 10.69 -1.91 -12.67
N ASN A 316 11.07 -3.18 -12.65
CA ASN A 316 12.13 -3.66 -13.51
C ASN A 316 11.62 -3.49 -14.94
N ASN A 317 12.10 -2.45 -15.62
CA ASN A 317 12.09 -2.40 -17.07
C ASN A 317 13.03 -3.51 -17.56
N GLU A 318 12.45 -4.59 -18.08
CA GLU A 318 13.06 -5.37 -19.16
C GLU A 318 12.35 -5.03 -20.47
#